data_AF-A0A2N3EQU6-F1
#
_entry.id   AF-A0A2N3EQU6-F1
#
_cell.length_a   1.000
_cell.length_b   1.000
_cell.length_c   1.000
_cell.angle_alpha   90.00
_cell.angle_beta   90.00
_cell.angle_gamma   90.00
#
_symmetry.space_group_name_H-M   'P 1'
#
loop_
_entity.id
_entity.type
_entity.pdbx_description
1 polymer ?
#
loop_
_entity_poly.entity_id
_entity_poly.type
_entity_poly.pdbx_seq_one_letter_code
_entity_poly.pdbx_strand_id
1 'polypeptide(L)'
;MPQISSPEAAKPAIITPSSHATNGEFEKFFGGCGDDTRRKIFHHLGLPKRAKRPWGEFWNAVGLDPDQPEKLWEDLTHGSDGSKTLWNAARVAEEVGLTAATVNGYCHKNSFPVGFPRPLIDLSPKTRLWLPLEVQAYNRPSLYKVRAAMIRWKPKRQAVTKKAERIPYTGTMQPLPSRSADAG
;
A
#
# COMPACT_ATOMS: atom_id res chain seq x y z
N MET A 1 -31.00 46.46 0.85
CA MET A 1 -29.93 45.62 0.26
C MET A 1 -29.54 44.57 1.30
N PRO A 2 -30.04 43.33 1.24
CA PRO A 2 -29.60 42.29 2.17
C PRO A 2 -28.19 41.81 1.79
N GLN A 3 -27.29 41.79 2.77
CA GLN A 3 -25.93 41.26 2.60
C GLN A 3 -25.98 39.74 2.48
N ILE A 4 -25.53 39.24 1.32
CA ILE A 4 -25.30 37.81 1.09
C ILE A 4 -24.02 37.46 1.84
N SER A 5 -24.19 36.81 2.99
CA SER A 5 -23.08 36.19 3.70
C SER A 5 -22.47 35.12 2.79
N SER A 6 -21.21 35.29 2.42
CA SER A 6 -20.45 34.26 1.70
C SER A 6 -20.43 32.97 2.51
N PRO A 7 -20.61 31.80 1.87
CA PRO A 7 -20.41 30.54 2.56
C PRO A 7 -18.94 30.43 2.94
N GLU A 8 -18.69 30.40 4.25
CA GLU A 8 -17.41 30.03 4.85
C GLU A 8 -16.94 28.73 4.19
N ALA A 9 -15.81 28.78 3.47
CA ALA A 9 -15.24 27.63 2.81
C ALA A 9 -15.01 26.54 3.87
N ALA A 10 -15.84 25.49 3.82
CA ALA A 10 -15.74 24.37 4.75
C ALA A 10 -14.30 23.86 4.75
N LYS A 11 -13.64 23.96 5.91
CA LYS A 11 -12.30 23.40 6.09
C LYS A 11 -12.33 21.95 5.60
N PRO A 12 -11.36 21.52 4.75
CA PRO A 12 -11.34 20.15 4.28
C PRO A 12 -11.32 19.22 5.48
N ALA A 13 -12.25 18.26 5.51
CA ALA A 13 -12.35 17.30 6.59
C ALA A 13 -11.00 16.59 6.77
N ILE A 14 -10.48 16.60 7.99
CA ILE A 14 -9.23 15.92 8.34
C ILE A 14 -9.37 14.45 7.97
N ILE A 15 -8.50 13.95 7.09
CA ILE A 15 -8.49 12.53 6.76
C ILE A 15 -7.84 11.79 7.92
N THR A 16 -8.63 10.93 8.54
CA THR A 16 -8.21 10.02 9.61
C THR A 16 -8.14 8.60 9.09
N PRO A 17 -7.48 7.66 9.80
CA PRO A 17 -7.50 6.23 9.46
C PRO A 17 -8.93 5.67 9.31
N SER A 18 -9.87 6.20 10.10
CA SER A 18 -11.29 5.86 10.09
C SER A 18 -12.08 6.51 8.95
N SER A 19 -11.55 7.57 8.33
CA SER A 19 -12.20 8.21 7.19
C SER A 19 -12.29 7.22 6.03
N HIS A 20 -13.48 7.09 5.47
CA HIS A 20 -13.74 6.16 4.38
C HIS A 20 -13.42 6.80 3.03
N ALA A 21 -12.65 6.08 2.21
CA ALA A 21 -12.44 6.40 0.81
C ALA A 21 -13.25 5.49 -0.11
N THR A 22 -13.82 6.11 -1.13
CA THR A 22 -14.44 5.51 -2.30
C THR A 22 -13.40 4.95 -3.26
N ASN A 23 -13.82 4.04 -4.14
CA ASN A 23 -12.95 3.52 -5.20
C ASN A 23 -12.35 4.63 -6.09
N GLY A 24 -13.12 5.67 -6.40
CA GLY A 24 -12.63 6.81 -7.18
C GLY A 24 -11.57 7.65 -6.46
N GLU A 25 -11.65 7.75 -5.13
CA GLU A 25 -10.59 8.39 -4.34
C GLU A 25 -9.31 7.57 -4.33
N PHE A 26 -9.40 6.24 -4.24
CA PHE A 26 -8.24 5.37 -4.40
C PHE A 26 -7.65 5.42 -5.81
N GLU A 27 -8.48 5.47 -6.85
CA GLU A 27 -8.01 5.62 -8.24
C GLU A 27 -7.23 6.91 -8.44
N LYS A 28 -7.75 8.03 -7.93
CA LYS A 28 -7.03 9.31 -7.91
C LYS A 28 -5.73 9.16 -7.12
N PHE A 29 -5.80 8.56 -5.93
CA PHE A 29 -4.64 8.34 -5.06
C PHE A 29 -3.54 7.48 -5.68
N PHE A 30 -3.88 6.55 -6.56
CA PHE A 30 -2.92 5.75 -7.32
C PHE A 30 -2.44 6.43 -8.61
N GLY A 31 -2.64 7.74 -8.75
CA GLY A 31 -2.23 8.52 -9.92
C GLY A 31 -3.22 8.45 -11.08
N GLY A 32 -4.52 8.31 -10.80
CA GLY A 32 -5.57 8.22 -11.83
C GLY A 32 -5.55 6.90 -12.60
N CYS A 33 -5.26 5.79 -11.92
CA CYS A 33 -4.91 4.51 -12.55
C CYS A 33 -6.06 3.74 -13.23
N GLY A 34 -7.30 4.20 -13.04
CA GLY A 34 -8.53 3.50 -13.47
C GLY A 34 -8.87 2.25 -12.66
N ASP A 35 -10.08 1.73 -12.88
CA ASP A 35 -10.68 0.66 -12.09
C ASP A 35 -9.90 -0.67 -12.15
N ASP A 36 -9.44 -1.08 -13.34
CA ASP A 36 -8.69 -2.34 -13.51
C ASP A 36 -7.38 -2.36 -12.73
N THR A 37 -6.64 -1.26 -12.75
CA THR A 37 -5.38 -1.15 -12.00
C THR A 37 -5.64 -1.10 -10.51
N ARG A 38 -6.66 -0.35 -10.06
CA ARG A 38 -7.09 -0.33 -8.65
C ARG A 38 -7.44 -1.74 -8.17
N ARG A 39 -8.21 -2.50 -8.95
CA ARG A 39 -8.58 -3.89 -8.63
C ARG A 39 -7.35 -4.79 -8.51
N LYS A 40 -6.37 -4.65 -9.41
CA LYS A 40 -5.09 -5.39 -9.34
C LYS A 40 -4.30 -5.04 -8.07
N ILE A 41 -4.21 -3.76 -7.72
CA ILE A 41 -3.57 -3.29 -6.49
C ILE A 41 -4.26 -3.90 -5.27
N PHE A 42 -5.59 -3.78 -5.18
CA PHE A 42 -6.33 -4.32 -4.04
C PHE A 42 -6.21 -5.83 -3.93
N HIS A 43 -6.28 -6.55 -5.05
CA HIS A 43 -6.09 -8.00 -5.06
C HIS A 43 -4.70 -8.39 -4.53
N HIS A 44 -3.65 -7.70 -4.98
CA HIS A 44 -2.29 -7.95 -4.51
C HIS A 44 -2.10 -7.65 -3.03
N LEU A 45 -2.76 -6.62 -2.53
CA LEU A 45 -2.76 -6.27 -1.11
C LEU A 45 -3.71 -7.15 -0.26
N GLY A 46 -4.36 -8.17 -0.86
CA GLY A 46 -5.29 -9.05 -0.16
C GLY A 46 -6.57 -8.36 0.32
N LEU A 47 -6.90 -7.19 -0.24
CA LEU A 47 -8.03 -6.40 0.21
C LEU A 47 -9.33 -6.87 -0.47
N PRO A 48 -10.43 -7.05 0.28
CA PRO A 48 -11.71 -7.52 -0.25
C PRO A 48 -12.32 -6.51 -1.23
N LYS A 49 -13.19 -6.95 -2.14
CA LYS A 49 -13.92 -6.02 -3.04
C LYS A 49 -15.01 -5.29 -2.24
N ARG A 50 -14.87 -3.98 -2.08
CA ARG A 50 -15.83 -3.09 -1.37
C ARG A 50 -15.97 -1.77 -2.14
N ALA A 51 -17.14 -1.12 -2.01
CA ALA A 51 -17.39 0.19 -2.66
C ALA A 51 -16.71 1.36 -1.92
N LYS A 52 -16.59 1.25 -0.59
CA LYS A 52 -15.88 2.19 0.29
C LYS A 52 -15.09 1.41 1.34
N ARG A 53 -14.00 1.97 1.84
CA ARG A 53 -13.21 1.41 2.95
C ARG A 53 -12.48 2.48 3.74
N PRO A 54 -12.17 2.25 5.02
CA PRO A 54 -11.27 3.11 5.77
C PRO A 54 -9.88 3.19 5.12
N TRP A 55 -9.26 4.37 5.12
CA TRP A 55 -7.86 4.53 4.71
C TRP A 55 -6.93 3.63 5.52
N GLY A 56 -7.20 3.46 6.82
CA GLY A 56 -6.43 2.61 7.72
C GLY A 56 -6.34 1.15 7.24
N GLU A 57 -7.38 0.61 6.58
CA GLU A 57 -7.32 -0.75 6.01
C GLU A 57 -6.30 -0.83 4.87
N PHE A 58 -6.27 0.18 4.00
CA PHE A 58 -5.29 0.25 2.91
C PHE A 58 -3.87 0.41 3.46
N TRP A 59 -3.67 1.36 4.38
CA TRP A 59 -2.37 1.64 4.99
C TRP A 59 -1.80 0.44 5.72
N ASN A 60 -2.66 -0.26 6.47
CA ASN A 60 -2.31 -1.53 7.09
C ASN A 60 -1.84 -2.58 6.05
N ALA A 61 -2.53 -2.68 4.91
CA ALA A 61 -2.21 -3.67 3.89
C ALA A 61 -0.91 -3.39 3.14
N VAL A 62 -0.52 -2.12 2.97
CA VAL A 62 0.80 -1.73 2.42
C VAL A 62 1.91 -1.75 3.48
N GLY A 63 1.60 -2.15 4.71
CA GLY A 63 2.58 -2.35 5.79
C GLY A 63 2.88 -1.11 6.62
N LEU A 64 2.06 -0.05 6.54
CA LEU A 64 2.13 1.07 7.47
C LEU A 64 1.36 0.75 8.75
N ASP A 65 1.86 1.26 9.87
CA ASP A 65 1.14 1.20 11.14
C ASP A 65 -0.14 2.06 11.04
N PRO A 66 -1.33 1.56 11.45
CA PRO A 66 -2.54 2.37 11.52
C PRO A 66 -2.47 3.50 12.56
N ASP A 67 -1.55 3.45 13.52
CA ASP A 67 -1.37 4.48 14.55
C ASP A 67 -0.24 5.46 14.16
N GLN A 68 -0.37 6.09 12.98
CA GLN A 68 0.51 7.19 12.58
C GLN A 68 0.18 8.46 13.40
N PRO A 69 1.17 9.35 13.59
CA PRO A 69 0.89 10.70 14.09
C PRO A 69 -0.15 11.40 13.24
N GLU A 70 -1.14 12.06 13.88
CA GLU A 70 -2.27 12.68 13.17
C GLU A 70 -1.83 13.67 12.07
N LYS A 71 -0.79 14.44 12.37
CA LYS A 71 -0.16 15.41 11.46
C LYS A 71 0.45 14.78 10.19
N LEU A 72 0.67 13.46 10.20
CA LEU A 72 1.26 12.72 9.08
C LEU A 72 0.20 12.18 8.13
N TRP A 73 -1.07 12.06 8.55
CA TRP A 73 -2.13 11.49 7.72
C TRP A 73 -2.48 12.36 6.52
N GLU A 74 -2.42 13.68 6.70
CA GLU A 74 -2.53 14.62 5.60
C GLU A 74 -1.37 14.43 4.63
N ASP A 75 -0.11 14.41 5.09
CA ASP A 75 1.05 14.21 4.22
C ASP A 75 1.01 12.85 3.49
N LEU A 76 0.52 11.78 4.13
CA LEU A 76 0.43 10.45 3.55
C LEU A 76 -0.71 10.31 2.53
N THR A 77 -1.85 10.97 2.77
CA THR A 77 -3.06 10.81 1.93
C THR A 77 -3.20 11.93 0.89
N HIS A 78 -2.68 13.12 1.19
CA HIS A 78 -2.73 14.30 0.35
C HIS A 78 -1.39 14.68 -0.28
N GLY A 79 -0.31 13.98 0.07
CA GLY A 79 1.02 14.34 -0.39
C GLY A 79 1.51 15.62 0.28
N SER A 80 2.81 15.69 0.54
CA SER A 80 3.48 16.87 1.12
C SER A 80 3.47 18.10 0.21
N ASP A 81 3.14 17.94 -1.08
CA ASP A 81 2.96 19.00 -2.07
C ASP A 81 1.46 19.33 -2.32
N GLY A 82 0.54 18.74 -1.55
CA GLY A 82 -0.90 18.86 -1.76
C GLY A 82 -1.43 18.01 -2.94
N SER A 83 -0.56 17.25 -3.63
CA SER A 83 -0.97 16.28 -4.63
C SER A 83 -1.39 14.98 -3.94
N LYS A 84 -2.70 14.69 -3.97
CA LYS A 84 -3.32 13.49 -3.39
C LYS A 84 -2.96 12.20 -4.11
N THR A 85 -1.71 11.97 -4.52
CA THR A 85 -1.31 10.87 -5.39
C THR A 85 0.04 10.27 -5.01
N LEU A 86 0.12 8.94 -5.05
CA LEU A 86 1.40 8.24 -5.05
C LEU A 86 2.14 8.50 -6.36
N TRP A 87 3.47 8.52 -6.27
CA TRP A 87 4.31 8.83 -7.42
C TRP A 87 4.67 7.57 -8.19
N ASN A 88 4.49 7.61 -9.51
CA ASN A 88 5.01 6.56 -10.38
C ASN A 88 6.52 6.72 -10.62
N ALA A 89 7.14 5.72 -11.25
CA ALA A 89 8.58 5.74 -11.51
C ALA A 89 9.04 6.95 -12.34
N ALA A 90 8.20 7.48 -13.24
CA ALA A 90 8.52 8.66 -14.04
C ALA A 90 8.60 9.92 -13.17
N ARG A 91 7.64 10.11 -12.26
CA ARG A 91 7.62 11.25 -11.33
C ARG A 91 8.76 11.19 -10.32
N VAL A 92 9.06 10.00 -9.80
CA VAL A 92 10.22 9.78 -8.92
C VAL A 92 11.53 10.10 -9.64
N ALA A 93 11.66 9.69 -10.89
CA ALA A 93 12.83 9.97 -11.70
C ALA A 93 13.00 11.49 -11.95
N GLU A 94 11.91 12.19 -12.26
CA GLU A 94 11.90 13.64 -12.41
C GLU A 94 12.37 14.36 -11.13
N GLU A 95 11.82 14.00 -9.97
CA GLU A 95 12.17 14.65 -8.70
C GLU A 95 13.64 14.45 -8.33
N VAL A 96 14.18 13.25 -8.57
CA VAL A 96 15.55 12.88 -8.18
C VAL A 96 16.59 13.22 -9.26
N GLY A 97 16.16 13.72 -10.43
CA GLY A 97 17.06 14.02 -11.55
C GLY A 97 17.64 12.77 -12.22
N LEU A 98 16.87 11.68 -12.27
CA LEU A 98 17.22 10.41 -12.89
C LEU A 98 16.34 10.10 -14.10
N THR A 99 16.66 9.03 -14.83
CA THR A 99 15.74 8.47 -15.84
C THR A 99 14.77 7.46 -15.22
N ALA A 100 13.56 7.37 -15.76
CA ALA A 100 12.59 6.36 -15.34
C ALA A 100 13.11 4.92 -15.53
N ALA A 101 13.98 4.70 -16.52
CA ALA A 101 14.64 3.41 -16.74
C ALA A 101 15.58 3.05 -15.57
N THR A 102 16.33 4.02 -15.06
CA THR A 102 17.21 3.83 -13.89
C THR A 102 16.42 3.44 -12.65
N VAL A 103 15.35 4.18 -12.33
CA VAL A 103 14.48 3.89 -11.17
C VAL A 103 13.84 2.51 -11.30
N ASN A 104 13.35 2.16 -12.49
CA ASN A 104 12.82 0.83 -12.76
C ASN A 104 13.87 -0.27 -12.67
N GLY A 105 15.12 0.04 -13.04
CA GLY A 105 16.27 -0.84 -12.91
C GLY A 105 16.59 -1.20 -11.46
N TYR A 106 16.48 -0.24 -10.54
CA TYR A 106 16.65 -0.50 -9.10
C TYR A 106 15.65 -1.53 -8.58
N CYS A 107 14.38 -1.38 -8.96
CA CYS A 107 13.33 -2.30 -8.56
C CYS A 107 13.51 -3.68 -9.21
N HIS A 108 13.87 -3.73 -10.50
CA HIS A 108 14.10 -5.01 -11.20
C HIS A 108 15.26 -5.81 -10.60
N LYS A 109 16.35 -5.14 -10.23
CA LYS A 109 17.53 -5.75 -9.59
C LYS A 109 17.35 -5.94 -8.08
N ASN A 110 16.25 -5.44 -7.50
CA ASN A 110 16.04 -5.30 -6.06
C ASN A 110 17.25 -4.66 -5.33
N SER A 111 17.93 -3.73 -6.00
CA SER A 111 19.17 -3.10 -5.56
C SER A 111 18.99 -1.59 -5.63
N PHE A 112 18.89 -0.98 -4.47
CA PHE A 112 18.60 0.45 -4.32
C PHE A 112 19.85 1.19 -3.82
N PRO A 113 20.12 2.41 -4.29
CA PRO A 113 21.12 3.28 -3.68
C PRO A 113 20.85 3.45 -2.18
N VAL A 114 21.91 3.72 -1.41
CA VAL A 114 21.79 3.94 0.04
C VAL A 114 20.83 5.09 0.31
N GLY A 115 19.79 4.83 1.11
CA GLY A 115 18.77 5.80 1.47
C GLY A 115 17.67 6.02 0.43
N PHE A 116 17.77 5.45 -0.78
CA PHE A 116 16.72 5.57 -1.79
C PHE A 116 15.48 4.78 -1.36
N PRO A 117 14.26 5.36 -1.43
CA PRO A 117 13.06 4.71 -0.93
C PRO A 117 12.60 3.56 -1.81
N ARG A 118 12.05 2.54 -1.18
CA ARG A 118 11.45 1.41 -1.89
C ARG A 118 10.03 1.78 -2.31
N PRO A 119 9.53 1.25 -3.44
CA PRO A 119 8.13 1.43 -3.81
C PRO A 119 7.21 0.88 -2.71
N LEU A 120 6.15 1.64 -2.40
CA LEU A 120 5.08 1.22 -1.50
C LEU A 120 4.27 0.07 -2.13
N ILE A 121 4.06 0.14 -3.44
CA ILE A 121 3.40 -0.89 -4.25
C ILE A 121 4.35 -1.24 -5.39
N ASP A 122 4.80 -2.49 -5.47
CA ASP A 122 5.65 -3.01 -6.55
C ASP A 122 4.99 -4.22 -7.22
N LEU A 123 4.16 -3.93 -8.21
CA LEU A 123 3.39 -4.94 -8.94
C LEU A 123 3.97 -5.24 -10.31
N SER A 124 4.29 -4.18 -11.04
CA SER A 124 4.80 -4.24 -12.40
C SER A 124 5.52 -2.94 -12.71
N PRO A 125 6.34 -2.87 -13.77
CA PRO A 125 6.98 -1.61 -14.18
C PRO A 125 6.00 -0.44 -14.37
N LYS A 126 4.74 -0.73 -14.74
CA LYS A 126 3.67 0.27 -14.93
C LYS A 126 2.87 0.57 -13.66
N THR A 127 3.06 -0.21 -12.60
CA THR A 127 2.28 -0.15 -11.35
C THR A 127 3.22 -0.18 -10.15
N ARG A 128 4.30 0.60 -10.25
CA ARG A 128 5.21 0.90 -9.14
C ARG A 128 4.90 2.28 -8.62
N LEU A 129 4.57 2.35 -7.34
CA LEU A 129 4.11 3.56 -6.69
C LEU A 129 4.91 3.82 -5.42
N TRP A 130 5.38 5.05 -5.25
CA TRP A 130 6.16 5.51 -4.10
C TRP A 130 5.38 6.51 -3.26
N LEU A 131 5.72 6.55 -1.97
CA LEU A 131 5.31 7.63 -1.09
C LEU A 131 6.09 8.90 -1.44
N PRO A 132 5.41 10.00 -1.81
CA PRO A 132 6.06 11.27 -2.14
C PRO A 132 7.01 11.75 -1.03
N LEU A 133 6.58 11.63 0.22
CA LEU A 133 7.33 12.09 1.39
C LEU A 133 8.70 11.41 1.54
N GLU A 134 8.80 10.10 1.24
CA GLU A 134 10.08 9.40 1.32
C GLU A 134 11.02 9.78 0.18
N VAL A 135 10.48 9.99 -1.03
CA VAL A 135 11.26 10.43 -2.20
C VAL A 135 11.77 11.84 -1.99
N GLN A 136 10.95 12.72 -1.44
CA GLN A 136 11.36 14.08 -1.08
C GLN A 136 12.37 14.09 0.07
N ALA A 137 12.26 13.20 1.04
CA ALA A 137 13.26 13.04 2.09
C ALA A 137 14.62 12.56 1.57
N TYR A 138 14.62 11.74 0.52
CA TYR A 138 15.85 11.37 -0.17
C TYR A 138 16.48 12.55 -0.93
N ASN A 139 15.67 13.29 -1.70
CA ASN A 139 16.16 14.39 -2.54
C ASN A 139 16.53 15.64 -1.72
N ARG A 140 15.72 15.98 -0.71
CA ARG A 140 15.81 17.20 0.11
C ARG A 140 15.74 16.84 1.60
N PRO A 141 16.78 16.18 2.14
CA PRO A 141 16.75 15.67 3.51
C PRO A 141 16.61 16.77 4.57
N SER A 142 17.14 17.98 4.33
CA SER A 142 17.02 19.11 5.26
C SER A 142 15.57 19.51 5.57
N LEU A 143 14.64 19.28 4.63
CA LEU A 143 13.24 19.67 4.78
C LEU A 143 12.35 18.49 5.23
N TYR A 144 12.57 17.30 4.65
CA TYR A 144 11.60 16.21 4.77
C TYR A 144 12.10 15.03 5.59
N LYS A 145 13.39 14.92 5.90
CA LYS A 145 13.94 13.75 6.61
C LYS A 145 13.30 13.53 7.98
N VAL A 146 13.09 14.60 8.75
CA VAL A 146 12.48 14.51 10.08
C VAL A 146 11.04 14.00 9.97
N ARG A 147 10.26 14.50 9.00
CA ARG A 147 8.87 14.08 8.79
C ARG A 147 8.78 12.65 8.27
N ALA A 148 9.60 12.28 7.28
CA ALA A 148 9.64 10.92 6.76
C ALA A 148 10.06 9.90 7.83
N ALA A 149 10.96 10.28 8.74
CA ALA A 149 11.34 9.44 9.87
C ALA A 149 10.20 9.20 10.89
N MET A 150 9.12 10.00 10.84
CA MET A 150 7.93 9.77 11.65
C MET A 150 7.02 8.68 11.08
N ILE A 151 7.23 8.25 9.82
CA ILE A 151 6.45 7.16 9.22
C ILE A 151 6.73 5.87 9.98
N ARG A 152 5.68 5.34 10.61
CA ARG A 152 5.75 4.07 11.33
C ARG A 152 5.44 2.93 10.38
N TRP A 153 6.45 2.12 10.11
CA TRP A 153 6.29 0.88 9.35
C TRP A 153 5.97 -0.26 10.30
N LYS A 154 5.08 -1.15 9.90
CA LYS A 154 4.88 -2.39 10.63
C LYS A 154 6.19 -3.18 10.62
N PRO A 155 6.61 -3.76 11.76
CA PRO A 155 7.69 -4.73 11.73
C PRO A 155 7.26 -5.82 10.75
N LYS A 156 8.11 -6.11 9.76
CA LYS A 156 7.90 -7.26 8.88
C LYS A 156 7.65 -8.45 9.80
N ARG A 157 6.40 -8.94 9.85
CA ARG A 157 6.13 -10.25 10.43
C ARG A 157 7.05 -11.17 9.65
N GLN A 158 8.11 -11.66 10.30
CA GLN A 158 8.89 -12.74 9.73
C GLN A 158 7.86 -13.78 9.35
N ALA A 159 7.73 -14.05 8.05
CA ALA A 159 6.92 -15.16 7.61
C ALA A 159 7.56 -16.35 8.32
N VAL A 160 6.89 -16.85 9.36
CA VAL A 160 7.20 -18.16 9.90
C VAL A 160 6.98 -19.05 8.71
N THR A 161 8.07 -19.42 8.04
CA THR A 161 8.11 -20.52 7.11
C THR A 161 7.70 -21.72 7.95
N LYS A 162 6.39 -21.92 8.08
CA LYS A 162 5.84 -23.22 8.44
C LYS A 162 6.29 -24.09 7.28
N LYS A 163 7.49 -24.66 7.39
CA LYS A 163 7.83 -25.87 6.67
C LYS A 163 6.64 -26.77 6.94
N ALA A 164 5.90 -27.10 5.90
CA ALA A 164 4.94 -28.18 6.00
C ALA A 164 5.78 -29.41 6.35
N GLU A 165 5.88 -29.71 7.63
CA GLU A 165 6.41 -31.00 8.06
C GLU A 165 5.46 -32.01 7.47
N ARG A 166 5.99 -32.74 6.50
CA ARG A 166 5.33 -33.87 5.89
C ARG A 166 5.22 -34.91 6.99
N ILE A 167 4.08 -34.97 7.66
CA ILE A 167 3.82 -36.00 8.67
C ILE A 167 3.97 -37.34 7.95
N PRO A 168 4.97 -38.17 8.29
CA PRO A 168 5.06 -39.50 7.71
C PRO A 168 3.85 -40.29 8.18
N TYR A 169 3.16 -40.92 7.22
CA TYR A 169 2.02 -41.78 7.49
C TYR A 169 2.44 -42.95 8.38
N THR A 170 1.97 -42.98 9.63
CA THR A 170 2.14 -44.11 10.57
C THR A 170 0.87 -44.96 10.69
N GLY A 171 -0.01 -44.90 9.67
CA GLY A 171 -1.23 -45.68 9.67
C GLY A 171 -0.95 -47.15 9.38
N THR A 172 -1.06 -48.02 10.39
CA THR A 172 -1.45 -49.41 10.16
C THR A 172 -2.73 -49.42 9.33
N MET A 173 -2.65 -49.88 8.09
CA MET A 173 -3.83 -50.10 7.26
C MET A 173 -4.73 -51.09 8.00
N GLN A 174 -5.82 -50.61 8.60
CA GLN A 174 -6.90 -51.50 8.96
C GLN A 174 -7.44 -52.08 7.64
N PRO A 175 -7.45 -53.41 7.47
CA PRO A 175 -8.08 -54.01 6.31
C PRO A 175 -9.55 -53.59 6.31
N LEU A 176 -10.05 -53.23 5.13
CA LEU A 176 -11.49 -53.02 4.93
C LEU A 176 -12.22 -54.31 5.36
N PRO A 177 -13.35 -54.21 6.07
CA PRO A 177 -14.12 -55.37 6.48
C PRO A 177 -14.57 -56.15 5.23
N SER A 178 -14.31 -57.46 5.25
CA SER A 178 -14.72 -58.38 4.19
C SER A 178 -16.23 -58.29 3.98
N ARG A 179 -16.64 -58.06 2.73
CA ARG A 179 -18.04 -58.09 2.32
C ARG A 179 -18.55 -59.51 2.54
N SER A 180 -19.35 -59.71 3.59
CA SER A 180 -20.02 -60.98 3.85
C SER A 180 -20.86 -61.35 2.62
N ALA A 181 -20.51 -62.48 2.01
CA ALA A 181 -21.41 -63.20 1.13
C ALA A 181 -22.51 -63.87 1.98
N ASP A 182 -23.74 -63.77 1.49
CA ASP A 182 -24.94 -64.56 1.77
C ASP A 182 -25.44 -64.76 3.22
N ALA A 183 -26.68 -64.30 3.47
CA ALA A 183 -27.78 -65.16 3.93
C ALA A 183 -29.08 -64.34 4.06
N GLY A 184 -30.12 -64.72 3.31
CA GLY A 184 -31.50 -64.26 3.51
C GLY A 184 -32.27 -64.03 2.22
#